data_AF-A0A9N7VFW1-F1
#
_entry.id   AF-A0A9N7VFW1-F1
#
_cell.length_a   1.000
_cell.length_b   1.000
_cell.length_c   1.000
_cell.angle_alpha   90.00
_cell.angle_beta   90.00
_cell.angle_gamma   90.00
#
_symmetry.space_group_name_H-M   'P 1'
#
loop_
_entity.id
_entity.type
_entity.pdbx_description
1 polymer ?
#
loop_
_entity_poly.entity_id
_entity_poly.type
_entity_poly.pdbx_seq_one_letter_code
_entity_poly.pdbx_strand_id
1 'polypeptide(L)'
;MSLPVLLLLSLWTVQCGGCDFDSQVVQHIKATIDSNPTGFRKVFPKDYYVVHHYTKNMLCDTDPCCVFPAAVVLLDSWHVLLRNLWDEHLNHSFILDLKQTLDKIIRKNRNTEMFLEETELSHFATSSSSPEELLKFTSDLFTKWLDVGCLPDIETCTLPTLPPSVDRKDYAPSRARLLTTRAIGSVEEGQPHKMMDITQPPSSGAPLHFSYSASVWSPLLLRLYHWLLP
;
A
#
# COMPACT_ATOMS: atom_id res chain seq x y z
N MET A 1 -21.31 -7.73 -45.88
CA MET A 1 -21.43 -6.76 -44.77
C MET A 1 -20.67 -5.51 -45.18
N SER A 2 -21.27 -4.32 -45.10
CA SER A 2 -20.66 -3.11 -45.64
C SER A 2 -19.69 -2.47 -44.63
N LEU A 3 -18.58 -1.93 -45.14
CA LEU A 3 -17.53 -1.21 -44.40
C LEU A 3 -18.03 -0.14 -43.39
N PRO A 4 -19.13 0.61 -43.66
CA PRO A 4 -19.70 1.55 -42.70
C PRO A 4 -20.28 0.90 -41.45
N VAL A 5 -20.86 -0.30 -41.58
CA VAL A 5 -21.46 -1.04 -40.45
C VAL A 5 -20.37 -1.58 -39.52
N LEU A 6 -19.24 -2.02 -40.07
CA LEU A 6 -18.06 -2.43 -39.30
C LEU A 6 -17.41 -1.24 -38.57
N LEU A 7 -17.32 -0.07 -39.22
CA LEU A 7 -16.81 1.15 -38.58
C LEU A 7 -17.70 1.62 -37.43
N LEU A 8 -19.03 1.61 -37.60
CA LEU A 8 -19.97 1.94 -36.53
C LEU A 8 -19.89 0.94 -35.36
N LEU A 9 -19.72 -0.35 -35.63
CA LEU A 9 -19.49 -1.37 -34.60
C LEU A 9 -18.13 -1.19 -33.89
N SER A 10 -17.10 -0.70 -34.58
CA SER A 10 -15.80 -0.38 -33.96
C SER A 10 -15.82 0.88 -33.09
N LEU A 11 -16.73 1.83 -33.36
CA LEU A 11 -16.98 3.00 -32.51
C LEU A 11 -17.90 2.67 -31.33
N TRP A 12 -18.65 1.56 -31.41
CA TRP A 12 -19.54 1.03 -30.38
C TRP A 12 -18.91 -0.09 -29.55
N THR A 13 -17.60 -0.34 -29.67
CA THR A 13 -16.87 -0.96 -28.56
C THR A 13 -16.80 0.09 -27.45
N VAL A 14 -17.92 0.23 -26.73
CA VAL A 14 -18.01 0.90 -25.44
C VAL A 14 -16.78 0.47 -24.67
N GLN A 15 -15.99 1.43 -24.20
CA GLN A 15 -14.94 1.16 -23.22
C GLN A 15 -15.60 0.55 -21.98
N CYS A 16 -15.79 -0.77 -22.00
CA CYS A 16 -16.03 -1.59 -20.81
C CYS A 16 -14.72 -1.58 -20.03
N GLY A 17 -14.43 -0.45 -19.40
CA GLY A 17 -13.13 -0.14 -18.83
C GLY A 17 -13.07 1.34 -18.54
N GLY A 18 -13.53 1.71 -17.34
CA GLY A 18 -13.55 3.07 -16.83
C GLY A 18 -13.68 3.05 -15.31
N CYS A 19 -13.39 4.17 -14.66
CA CYS A 19 -13.46 4.24 -13.20
C CYS A 19 -14.84 3.83 -12.65
N ASP A 20 -15.90 4.13 -13.39
CA ASP A 20 -17.28 3.79 -13.00
C ASP A 20 -17.49 2.29 -12.79
N PHE A 21 -16.82 1.43 -13.56
CA PHE A 21 -16.94 -0.01 -13.40
C PHE A 21 -16.22 -0.50 -12.14
N ASP A 22 -14.99 -0.02 -11.90
CA ASP A 22 -14.24 -0.35 -10.69
C ASP A 22 -14.97 0.15 -9.43
N SER A 23 -15.55 1.34 -9.50
CA SER A 23 -16.36 1.96 -8.44
C SER A 23 -17.63 1.15 -8.13
N GLN A 24 -18.35 0.67 -9.15
CA GLN A 24 -19.54 -0.15 -8.97
C GLN A 24 -19.26 -1.47 -8.23
N VAL A 25 -18.13 -2.12 -8.51
CA VAL A 25 -17.73 -3.35 -7.79
C VAL A 25 -17.54 -3.04 -6.31
N VAL A 26 -16.80 -1.98 -5.99
CA VAL A 26 -16.56 -1.56 -4.60
C VAL A 26 -17.89 -1.19 -3.91
N GLN A 27 -18.77 -0.49 -4.61
CA GLN A 27 -20.09 -0.11 -4.10
C GLN A 27 -20.95 -1.33 -3.77
N HIS A 28 -20.96 -2.36 -4.62
CA HIS A 28 -21.72 -3.58 -4.39
C HIS A 28 -21.22 -4.35 -3.16
N ILE A 29 -19.89 -4.51 -3.04
CA ILE A 29 -19.31 -5.19 -1.88
C ILE A 29 -19.58 -4.39 -0.60
N LYS A 30 -19.43 -3.07 -0.63
CA LYS A 30 -19.77 -2.21 0.51
C LYS A 30 -21.25 -2.35 0.91
N ALA A 31 -22.18 -2.31 -0.06
CA ALA A 31 -23.59 -2.52 0.22
C ALA A 31 -23.87 -3.89 0.87
N THR A 32 -23.13 -4.93 0.46
CA THR A 32 -23.20 -6.26 1.08
C THR A 32 -22.75 -6.21 2.54
N ILE A 33 -21.64 -5.53 2.86
CA ILE A 33 -21.18 -5.31 4.24
C ILE A 33 -22.28 -4.59 5.05
N ASP A 34 -22.78 -3.48 4.54
CA ASP A 34 -23.70 -2.60 5.25
C ASP A 34 -25.08 -3.26 5.46
N SER A 35 -25.49 -4.17 4.56
CA SER A 35 -26.76 -4.90 4.66
C SER A 35 -26.78 -5.99 5.73
N ASN A 36 -25.62 -6.48 6.16
CA ASN A 36 -25.52 -7.59 7.11
C ASN A 36 -24.46 -7.37 8.20
N PRO A 37 -24.61 -6.30 9.02
CA PRO A 37 -23.58 -5.90 9.98
C PRO A 37 -23.32 -6.98 11.05
N THR A 38 -24.33 -7.77 11.40
CA THR A 38 -24.21 -8.78 12.47
C THR A 38 -24.12 -10.22 11.96
N GLY A 39 -24.44 -10.51 10.70
CA GLY A 39 -24.36 -11.88 10.19
C GLY A 39 -22.92 -12.33 10.00
N PHE A 40 -22.02 -11.41 9.63
CA PHE A 40 -20.61 -11.73 9.43
C PHE A 40 -19.96 -12.29 10.71
N ARG A 41 -20.22 -11.68 11.88
CA ARG A 41 -19.62 -12.13 13.15
C ARG A 41 -20.19 -13.45 13.68
N LYS A 42 -21.43 -13.81 13.31
CA LYS A 42 -22.13 -14.97 13.87
C LYS A 42 -21.51 -16.31 13.49
N VAL A 43 -20.73 -16.34 12.41
CA VAL A 43 -20.08 -17.57 11.93
C VAL A 43 -18.69 -17.77 12.52
N PHE A 44 -18.22 -16.83 13.36
CA PHE A 44 -16.96 -16.93 14.08
C PHE A 44 -17.18 -17.19 15.58
N PRO A 45 -16.26 -17.89 16.27
CA PRO A 45 -16.23 -17.91 17.73
C PRO A 45 -16.17 -16.50 18.32
N LYS A 46 -16.74 -16.30 19.52
CA LYS A 46 -16.79 -14.98 20.18
C LYS A 46 -15.42 -14.43 20.55
N ASP A 47 -14.46 -15.32 20.76
CA ASP A 47 -13.07 -15.06 21.12
C ASP A 47 -12.13 -15.18 19.91
N TYR A 48 -12.67 -15.21 18.69
CA TYR A 48 -11.86 -15.18 17.49
C TYR A 48 -11.36 -13.75 17.22
N TYR A 49 -10.04 -13.61 17.15
CA TYR A 49 -9.38 -12.34 16.83
C TYR A 49 -8.34 -12.52 15.74
N VAL A 50 -8.16 -11.47 14.95
CA VAL A 50 -7.13 -11.38 13.91
C VAL A 50 -6.07 -10.41 14.39
N VAL A 51 -4.82 -10.87 14.39
CA VAL A 51 -3.66 -9.99 14.60
C VAL A 51 -3.31 -9.32 13.27
N HIS A 52 -3.19 -8.00 13.28
CA HIS A 52 -2.93 -7.20 12.10
C HIS A 52 -2.14 -5.92 12.41
N HIS A 53 -1.67 -5.24 11.38
CA HIS A 53 -0.95 -3.97 11.49
C HIS A 53 -1.81 -2.72 11.20
N TYR A 54 -3.08 -2.92 10.83
CA TYR A 54 -3.97 -1.81 10.47
C TYR A 54 -4.24 -0.87 11.64
N THR A 55 -4.17 0.44 11.37
CA THR A 55 -4.51 1.50 12.32
C THR A 55 -5.43 2.54 11.65
N LYS A 56 -6.39 3.09 12.39
CA LYS A 56 -7.45 3.97 11.83
C LYS A 56 -6.90 5.24 11.15
N ASN A 57 -5.75 5.73 11.61
CA ASN A 57 -5.06 6.88 11.03
C ASN A 57 -4.44 6.61 9.65
N MET A 58 -4.33 5.34 9.21
CA MET A 58 -3.81 5.00 7.88
C MET A 58 -4.68 5.51 6.74
N LEU A 59 -5.98 5.77 6.94
CA LEU A 59 -6.86 6.28 5.88
C LEU A 59 -6.70 7.79 5.64
N CYS A 60 -6.13 8.53 6.60
CA CYS A 60 -5.95 9.98 6.61
C CYS A 60 -7.22 10.81 6.33
N ASP A 61 -7.31 11.99 6.94
CA ASP A 61 -8.45 12.87 6.68
C ASP A 61 -8.29 13.60 5.33
N THR A 62 -7.08 14.07 5.04
CA THR A 62 -6.82 15.04 3.96
C THR A 62 -6.21 14.45 2.69
N ASP A 63 -5.32 13.46 2.81
CA ASP A 63 -4.57 12.92 1.68
C ASP A 63 -5.33 11.73 1.03
N PRO A 64 -5.77 11.84 -0.23
CA PRO A 64 -6.47 10.75 -0.92
C PRO A 64 -5.60 9.50 -1.13
N CYS A 65 -4.27 9.62 -1.13
CA CYS A 65 -3.33 8.54 -1.43
C CYS A 65 -3.13 7.56 -0.27
N CYS A 66 -3.54 7.97 0.94
CA CYS A 66 -3.54 7.11 2.12
C CYS A 66 -4.40 5.85 1.97
N VAL A 67 -5.34 5.84 1.01
CA VAL A 67 -6.16 4.66 0.70
C VAL A 67 -5.30 3.46 0.27
N PHE A 68 -4.15 3.68 -0.40
CA PHE A 68 -3.32 2.59 -0.92
C PHE A 68 -2.52 1.87 0.17
N PRO A 69 -1.73 2.55 1.03
CA PRO A 69 -1.11 1.89 2.18
C PRO A 69 -2.12 1.20 3.09
N ALA A 70 -3.27 1.85 3.34
CA ALA A 70 -4.36 1.28 4.14
C ALA A 70 -4.91 -0.02 3.50
N ALA A 71 -5.10 -0.04 2.18
CA ALA A 71 -5.58 -1.20 1.45
C ALA A 71 -4.58 -2.35 1.49
N VAL A 72 -3.28 -2.07 1.35
CA VAL A 72 -2.20 -3.06 1.47
C VAL A 72 -2.26 -3.74 2.84
N VAL A 73 -2.32 -2.96 3.93
CA VAL A 73 -2.33 -3.51 5.29
C VAL A 73 -3.62 -4.29 5.58
N LEU A 74 -4.77 -3.83 5.08
CA LEU A 74 -6.02 -4.60 5.20
C LEU A 74 -5.97 -5.89 4.39
N LEU A 75 -5.41 -5.87 3.17
CA LEU A 75 -5.26 -7.08 2.36
C LEU A 75 -4.42 -8.13 3.09
N ASP A 76 -3.31 -7.73 3.72
CA ASP A 76 -2.51 -8.63 4.57
C ASP A 76 -3.32 -9.19 5.75
N SER A 77 -4.08 -8.33 6.43
CA SER A 77 -4.96 -8.73 7.53
C SER A 77 -5.99 -9.81 7.11
N TRP A 78 -6.59 -9.64 5.93
CA TRP A 78 -7.50 -10.64 5.35
C TRP A 78 -6.77 -11.92 4.91
N HIS A 79 -5.51 -11.84 4.47
CA HIS A 79 -4.69 -13.04 4.24
C HIS A 79 -4.46 -13.82 5.54
N VAL A 80 -4.14 -13.13 6.64
CA VAL A 80 -3.97 -13.77 7.96
C VAL A 80 -5.26 -14.46 8.39
N LEU A 81 -6.41 -13.78 8.28
CA LEU A 81 -7.70 -14.37 8.63
C LEU A 81 -7.99 -15.60 7.77
N LEU A 82 -7.88 -15.48 6.44
CA LEU A 82 -8.25 -16.54 5.49
C LEU A 82 -7.41 -17.82 5.67
N ARG A 83 -6.10 -17.69 5.96
CA ARG A 83 -5.22 -18.85 6.20
C ARG A 83 -5.66 -19.73 7.38
N ASN A 84 -6.47 -19.18 8.29
CA ASN A 84 -6.98 -19.89 9.46
C ASN A 84 -8.42 -20.39 9.27
N LEU A 85 -8.98 -20.25 8.07
CA LEU A 85 -10.31 -20.74 7.73
C LEU A 85 -10.23 -21.91 6.76
N TRP A 86 -11.23 -22.79 6.87
CA TRP A 86 -11.52 -23.80 5.86
C TRP A 86 -12.26 -23.17 4.68
N ASP A 87 -12.09 -23.74 3.49
CA ASP A 87 -12.75 -23.28 2.27
C ASP A 87 -14.29 -23.41 2.36
N GLU A 88 -14.78 -24.32 3.20
CA GLU A 88 -16.20 -24.53 3.50
C GLU A 88 -16.79 -23.49 4.46
N HIS A 89 -15.97 -22.59 5.03
CA HIS A 89 -16.46 -21.57 5.93
C HIS A 89 -17.50 -20.68 5.20
N LEU A 90 -18.63 -20.39 5.87
CA LEU A 90 -19.78 -19.71 5.26
C LEU A 90 -19.44 -18.37 4.59
N ASN A 91 -18.46 -17.64 5.13
CA ASN A 91 -17.99 -16.37 4.58
C ASN A 91 -16.73 -16.48 3.73
N HIS A 92 -16.24 -17.69 3.41
CA HIS A 92 -14.98 -17.88 2.68
C HIS A 92 -15.00 -17.17 1.31
N SER A 93 -16.04 -17.40 0.50
CA SER A 93 -16.21 -16.73 -0.80
C SER A 93 -16.25 -15.21 -0.67
N PHE A 94 -16.99 -14.71 0.33
CA PHE A 94 -17.09 -13.27 0.54
C PHE A 94 -15.75 -12.65 0.96
N ILE A 95 -14.95 -13.35 1.77
CA ILE A 95 -13.60 -12.90 2.12
C ILE A 95 -12.69 -12.87 0.89
N LEU A 96 -12.82 -13.84 -0.03
CA LEU A 96 -12.11 -13.79 -1.31
C LEU A 96 -12.51 -12.56 -2.13
N ASP A 97 -13.80 -12.24 -2.20
CA ASP A 97 -14.29 -11.04 -2.91
C ASP A 97 -13.73 -9.75 -2.30
N LEU A 98 -13.67 -9.66 -0.96
CA LEU A 98 -13.03 -8.53 -0.26
C LEU A 98 -11.56 -8.38 -0.64
N LYS A 99 -10.81 -9.48 -0.62
CA LYS A 99 -9.39 -9.50 -0.98
C LYS A 99 -9.17 -9.09 -2.44
N GLN A 100 -9.96 -9.63 -3.36
CA GLN A 100 -9.88 -9.28 -4.78
C GLN A 100 -10.22 -7.80 -5.01
N THR A 101 -11.17 -7.26 -4.27
CA THR A 101 -11.55 -5.84 -4.37
C THR A 101 -10.43 -4.94 -3.84
N LEU A 102 -9.81 -5.29 -2.71
CA LEU A 102 -8.63 -4.59 -2.19
C LEU A 102 -7.44 -4.67 -3.15
N ASP A 103 -7.16 -5.83 -3.73
CA ASP A 103 -6.09 -6.01 -4.73
C ASP A 103 -6.33 -5.14 -5.97
N LYS A 104 -7.58 -5.02 -6.45
CA LYS A 104 -7.93 -4.10 -7.55
C LYS A 104 -7.67 -2.64 -7.19
N ILE A 105 -8.03 -2.21 -5.97
CA ILE A 105 -7.75 -0.87 -5.47
C ILE A 105 -6.24 -0.62 -5.46
N ILE A 106 -5.47 -1.53 -4.86
CA ILE A 106 -4.00 -1.46 -4.76
C ILE A 106 -3.34 -1.28 -6.12
N ARG A 107 -3.76 -2.07 -7.11
CA ARG A 107 -3.23 -2.02 -8.49
C ARG A 107 -3.60 -0.75 -9.25
N LYS A 108 -4.50 0.08 -8.73
CA LYS A 108 -4.92 1.30 -9.41
C LYS A 108 -3.86 2.39 -9.37
N ASN A 109 -2.96 2.38 -8.37
CA ASN A 109 -1.84 3.30 -8.30
C ASN A 109 -0.53 2.63 -8.69
N ARG A 110 0.22 3.28 -9.57
CA ARG A 110 1.47 2.75 -10.16
C ARG A 110 2.63 2.69 -9.17
N ASN A 111 2.59 3.51 -8.12
CA ASN A 111 3.64 3.58 -7.11
C ASN A 111 3.46 2.53 -6.00
N THR A 112 2.36 1.78 -5.99
CA THR A 112 2.09 0.79 -4.93
C THR A 112 3.05 -0.40 -4.98
N GLU A 113 3.54 -0.78 -6.17
CA GLU A 113 4.53 -1.87 -6.31
C GLU A 113 5.83 -1.52 -5.59
N MET A 114 6.37 -0.33 -5.86
CA MET A 114 7.55 0.20 -5.17
C MET A 114 7.34 0.30 -3.65
N PHE A 115 6.17 0.76 -3.22
CA PHE A 115 5.82 0.79 -1.80
C PHE A 115 5.86 -0.59 -1.15
N LEU A 116 5.37 -1.64 -1.83
CA LEU A 116 5.39 -3.02 -1.33
C LEU A 116 6.81 -3.58 -1.24
N GLU A 117 7.69 -3.21 -2.18
CA GLU A 117 9.10 -3.62 -2.16
C GLU A 117 9.89 -2.96 -1.02
N GLU A 118 9.61 -1.68 -0.75
CA GLU A 118 10.32 -0.89 0.26
C GLU A 118 9.77 -1.05 1.68
N THR A 119 8.50 -1.45 1.82
CA THR A 119 7.80 -1.46 3.10
C THR A 119 7.69 -2.86 3.69
N GLU A 120 8.40 -3.11 4.79
CA GLU A 120 8.24 -4.34 5.57
C GLU A 120 7.13 -4.16 6.62
N LEU A 121 6.00 -4.85 6.43
CA LEU A 121 4.84 -4.71 7.33
C LEU A 121 5.11 -5.16 8.78
N SER A 122 6.08 -6.06 8.98
CA SER A 122 6.50 -6.57 10.28
C SER A 122 6.98 -5.48 11.24
N HIS A 123 7.44 -4.33 10.71
CA HIS A 123 7.91 -3.19 11.48
C HIS A 123 6.79 -2.31 12.04
N PHE A 124 5.52 -2.51 11.64
CA PHE A 124 4.40 -1.77 12.21
C PHE A 124 3.90 -2.41 13.50
N ALA A 125 3.33 -1.59 14.38
CA ALA A 125 2.76 -2.06 15.64
C ALA A 125 1.62 -3.04 15.34
N THR A 126 1.58 -4.13 16.08
CA THR A 126 0.49 -5.10 15.97
C THR A 126 -0.72 -4.63 16.79
N SER A 127 -1.89 -4.93 16.28
CA SER A 127 -3.18 -4.76 16.92
C SER A 127 -3.98 -6.04 16.74
N SER A 128 -5.04 -6.19 17.54
CA SER A 128 -5.93 -7.34 17.46
C SER A 128 -7.37 -6.86 17.38
N SER A 129 -8.14 -7.40 16.44
CA SER A 129 -9.54 -7.05 16.26
C SER A 129 -10.39 -8.26 15.91
N SER A 130 -11.69 -8.15 16.16
CA SER A 130 -12.64 -9.19 15.73
C SER A 130 -12.83 -9.14 14.20
N PRO A 131 -13.28 -10.23 13.57
CA PRO A 131 -13.63 -10.22 12.15
C PRO A 131 -14.66 -9.13 11.77
N GLU A 132 -15.57 -8.80 12.69
CA GLU A 132 -16.55 -7.71 12.51
C GLU A 132 -15.88 -6.34 12.40
N GLU A 133 -14.92 -6.05 13.30
CA GLU A 133 -14.21 -4.77 13.28
C GLU A 133 -13.26 -4.69 12.07
N LEU A 134 -12.64 -5.80 11.64
CA LEU A 134 -11.87 -5.85 10.39
C LEU A 134 -12.74 -5.56 9.15
N LEU A 135 -13.97 -6.08 9.14
CA LEU A 135 -14.95 -5.78 8.09
C LEU A 135 -15.35 -4.30 8.09
N LYS A 136 -15.49 -3.71 9.29
CA LYS A 136 -15.76 -2.27 9.43
C LYS A 136 -14.63 -1.42 8.87
N PHE A 137 -13.37 -1.72 9.20
CA PHE A 137 -12.22 -1.01 8.62
C PHE A 137 -12.20 -1.09 7.10
N THR A 138 -12.61 -2.23 6.55
CA THR A 138 -12.72 -2.42 5.09
C THR A 138 -13.86 -1.59 4.49
N SER A 139 -15.03 -1.49 5.16
CA SER A 139 -16.13 -0.61 4.73
C SER A 139 -15.74 0.87 4.79
N ASP A 140 -15.00 1.29 5.81
CA ASP A 140 -14.48 2.65 5.95
C ASP A 140 -13.51 2.97 4.78
N LEU A 141 -12.61 2.04 4.44
CA LEU A 141 -11.72 2.16 3.29
C LEU A 141 -12.50 2.24 1.97
N PHE A 142 -13.50 1.39 1.76
CA PHE A 142 -14.32 1.43 0.56
C PHE A 142 -15.11 2.73 0.43
N THR A 143 -15.58 3.28 1.55
CA THR A 143 -16.21 4.61 1.56
C THR A 143 -15.23 5.66 1.04
N LYS A 144 -14.02 5.72 1.61
CA LYS A 144 -12.98 6.65 1.15
C LYS A 144 -12.61 6.43 -0.32
N TRP A 145 -12.50 5.18 -0.76
CA TRP A 145 -12.21 4.84 -2.15
C TRP A 145 -13.28 5.33 -3.11
N LEU A 146 -14.56 5.20 -2.76
CA LEU A 146 -15.65 5.69 -3.60
C LEU A 146 -15.62 7.22 -3.75
N ASP A 147 -15.07 7.94 -2.77
CA ASP A 147 -14.90 9.38 -2.84
C ASP A 147 -13.70 9.82 -3.71
N VAL A 148 -12.60 9.05 -3.70
CA VAL A 148 -11.31 9.49 -4.30
C VAL A 148 -10.85 8.67 -5.52
N GLY A 149 -11.40 7.47 -5.73
CA GLY A 149 -10.90 6.47 -6.67
C GLY A 149 -11.02 6.85 -8.14
N CYS A 150 -11.81 7.87 -8.46
CA CYS A 150 -11.96 8.41 -9.81
C CYS A 150 -11.28 9.77 -10.03
N LEU A 151 -10.52 10.25 -9.04
CA LEU A 151 -9.72 11.46 -9.23
C LEU A 151 -8.60 11.20 -10.25
N PRO A 152 -8.27 12.15 -11.13
CA PRO A 152 -7.29 11.95 -12.20
C PRO A 152 -5.88 11.65 -11.66
N ASP A 153 -5.52 12.24 -10.52
CA ASP A 153 -4.18 12.09 -9.93
C ASP A 153 -4.02 10.83 -9.08
N ILE A 154 -5.11 10.06 -8.85
CA ILE A 154 -5.11 8.93 -7.93
C ILE A 154 -4.18 7.79 -8.39
N GLU A 155 -4.00 7.64 -9.70
CA GLU A 155 -3.17 6.60 -10.32
C GLU A 155 -1.66 6.85 -10.11
N THR A 156 -1.25 8.11 -9.92
CA THR A 156 0.16 8.51 -9.90
C THR A 156 0.59 9.20 -8.61
N CYS A 157 -0.34 9.40 -7.69
CA CYS A 157 -0.01 10.11 -6.46
C CYS A 157 0.96 9.32 -5.57
N THR A 158 1.75 10.06 -4.80
CA THR A 158 2.81 9.50 -3.95
C THR A 158 2.19 8.89 -2.70
N LEU A 159 2.56 7.65 -2.40
CA LEU A 159 2.09 6.98 -1.19
C LEU A 159 2.83 7.57 0.02
N PRO A 160 2.11 7.99 1.07
CA PRO A 160 2.75 8.48 2.28
C PRO A 160 3.52 7.35 2.96
N THR A 161 4.69 7.68 3.48
CA THR A 161 5.45 6.76 4.33
C THR A 161 4.64 6.48 5.59
N LEU A 162 4.27 5.21 5.79
CA LEU A 162 3.58 4.82 7.02
C LEU A 162 4.52 5.02 8.22
N PRO A 163 4.03 5.58 9.34
CA PRO A 163 4.88 5.83 10.50
C PRO A 163 5.40 4.50 11.08
N PRO A 164 6.71 4.36 11.37
CA PRO A 164 7.25 3.15 11.97
C PRO A 164 6.64 2.92 13.36
N SER A 165 6.66 1.68 13.85
CA SER A 165 6.27 1.40 15.24
C SER A 165 7.16 2.16 16.21
N VAL A 166 6.60 3.20 16.83
CA VAL A 166 7.20 3.75 18.05
C VAL A 166 6.72 2.84 19.16
N ASP A 167 7.55 1.86 19.53
CA ASP A 167 7.45 1.22 20.84
C ASP A 167 7.53 2.35 21.87
N ARG A 168 6.37 2.76 22.39
CA ARG A 168 6.30 3.70 23.49
C ARG A 168 6.80 2.96 24.73
N LYS A 169 8.12 2.83 24.84
CA LYS A 169 8.77 2.60 26.12
C LYS A 169 8.41 3.81 26.95
N ASP A 170 7.46 3.64 27.85
CA ASP A 170 7.21 4.56 28.95
C ASP A 170 8.49 4.61 29.78
N TYR A 171 9.43 5.45 29.35
CA TYR A 171 10.55 5.85 30.18
C TYR A 171 9.92 6.67 31.31
N ALA A 172 9.67 5.99 32.44
CA ALA A 172 9.43 6.63 33.71
C ALA A 172 10.48 7.75 33.87
N PRO A 173 10.11 8.96 34.33
CA PRO A 173 11.03 10.08 34.38
C PRO A 173 12.24 9.67 35.20
N SER A 174 13.36 9.41 34.52
CA SER A 174 14.62 9.15 35.18
C SER A 174 14.97 10.47 35.88
N ARG A 175 14.83 10.48 37.22
CA ARG A 175 15.35 11.56 38.06
C ARG A 175 16.85 11.60 37.88
N ALA A 176 17.32 12.29 36.84
CA ALA A 176 18.70 12.66 36.69
C ALA A 176 19.02 13.63 37.83
N ARG A 177 19.63 13.07 38.88
CA ARG A 177 20.16 13.86 40.00
C ARG A 177 21.35 14.63 39.44
N LEU A 178 21.13 15.93 39.15
CA LEU A 178 22.17 16.85 38.72
C LEU A 178 23.31 16.84 39.74
N LEU A 179 24.45 16.27 39.34
CA LEU A 179 25.71 16.43 40.06
C LEU A 179 26.28 17.78 39.64
N THR A 180 26.04 18.80 40.46
CA THR A 180 26.71 20.10 40.31
C THR A 180 28.17 19.92 40.71
N THR A 181 29.09 19.95 39.74
CA THR A 181 30.53 20.01 40.01
C THR A 181 30.89 21.43 40.44
N ARG A 182 31.35 21.57 41.68
CA ARG A 182 31.88 22.83 42.21
C ARG A 182 33.28 23.01 41.65
N ALA A 183 33.46 24.01 40.79
CA ALA A 183 34.77 24.39 40.26
C ALA A 183 35.66 24.91 41.39
N ILE A 184 36.81 24.27 41.60
CA ILE A 184 37.94 24.81 42.36
C ILE A 184 39.03 25.07 41.33
N GLY A 185 39.39 26.35 41.18
CA GLY A 185 40.49 26.77 40.33
C GLY A 185 41.84 26.55 41.01
N SER A 186 42.83 26.19 40.21
CA SER A 186 44.23 26.54 40.44
C SER A 186 44.94 26.60 39.10
N VAL A 187 45.71 27.67 38.95
CA VAL A 187 46.48 28.12 37.80
C VAL A 187 47.78 27.32 37.67
N GLU A 188 48.20 27.04 36.42
CA GLU A 188 49.57 27.08 35.85
C GLU A 188 49.63 26.12 34.64
N GLU A 189 49.69 26.62 33.40
CA GLU A 189 50.89 27.05 32.64
C GLU A 189 51.50 25.89 31.82
N GLY A 190 51.50 26.00 30.48
CA GLY A 190 52.12 25.00 29.59
C GLY A 190 51.58 25.02 28.16
N GLN A 191 52.43 25.46 27.23
CA GLN A 191 52.22 25.75 25.80
C GLN A 191 51.84 24.55 24.87
N PRO A 192 51.53 24.83 23.56
CA PRO A 192 50.68 24.01 22.71
C PRO A 192 51.44 23.08 21.74
N HIS A 193 50.83 21.95 21.40
CA HIS A 193 51.22 21.05 20.31
C HIS A 193 49.96 20.36 19.79
N LYS A 194 49.79 19.95 18.53
CA LYS A 194 50.40 20.21 17.23
C LYS A 194 49.45 19.48 16.26
N MET A 195 49.09 20.15 15.18
CA MET A 195 48.36 19.67 14.00
C MET A 195 48.82 18.28 13.54
N MET A 196 47.89 17.42 13.08
CA MET A 196 48.12 16.45 12.00
C MET A 196 46.80 16.03 11.33
N ASP A 197 46.68 16.49 10.10
CA ASP A 197 45.85 16.01 9.00
C ASP A 197 46.55 14.79 8.35
N ILE A 198 45.81 13.73 8.01
CA ILE A 198 46.25 12.68 7.07
C ILE A 198 45.04 12.14 6.29
N THR A 199 44.77 12.79 5.15
CA THR A 199 44.74 12.22 3.78
C THR A 199 44.38 10.74 3.55
N GLN A 200 43.38 10.53 2.67
CA GLN A 200 43.15 9.29 1.89
C GLN A 200 44.39 8.83 1.09
N PRO A 201 44.39 7.58 0.58
CA PRO A 201 44.28 7.44 -0.88
C PRO A 201 43.40 6.27 -1.37
N PRO A 202 43.09 6.23 -2.69
CA PRO A 202 41.98 5.48 -3.28
C PRO A 202 42.41 4.17 -3.96
N SER A 203 41.43 3.31 -4.28
CA SER A 203 41.61 2.22 -5.25
C SER A 203 40.45 2.20 -6.25
N SER A 204 40.84 2.40 -7.50
CA SER A 204 40.09 2.40 -8.76
C SER A 204 39.88 0.99 -9.33
N GLY A 205 38.80 0.75 -10.09
CA GLY A 205 38.72 -0.50 -10.88
C GLY A 205 37.45 -0.83 -11.69
N ALA A 206 36.96 0.09 -12.53
CA ALA A 206 36.31 -0.15 -13.84
C ALA A 206 34.92 -0.87 -13.97
N PRO A 207 34.16 -0.60 -15.06
CA PRO A 207 32.72 -0.81 -15.16
C PRO A 207 32.32 -2.02 -16.03
N LEU A 208 31.16 -2.63 -15.74
CA LEU A 208 30.55 -3.66 -16.60
C LEU A 208 29.30 -3.14 -17.30
N HIS A 209 29.50 -2.80 -18.58
CA HIS A 209 28.64 -2.99 -19.75
C HIS A 209 27.11 -2.98 -19.58
N PHE A 210 26.50 -1.89 -20.06
CA PHE A 210 25.13 -1.83 -20.56
C PHE A 210 24.91 -2.82 -21.70
N SER A 211 23.98 -3.75 -21.51
CA SER A 211 23.43 -4.58 -22.60
C SER A 211 22.07 -4.02 -23.01
N TYR A 212 22.00 -3.43 -24.21
CA TYR A 212 20.75 -3.02 -24.84
C TYR A 212 20.06 -4.24 -25.43
N SER A 213 18.90 -4.61 -24.88
CA SER A 213 18.00 -5.61 -25.46
C SER A 213 17.07 -4.93 -26.47
N ALA A 214 17.40 -5.03 -27.76
CA ALA A 214 16.51 -4.64 -28.84
C ALA A 214 15.32 -5.61 -28.89
N SER A 215 14.14 -5.13 -28.50
CA SER A 215 12.88 -5.87 -28.63
C SER A 215 12.48 -5.90 -30.11
N VAL A 216 12.49 -7.08 -30.69
CA VAL A 216 12.04 -7.35 -32.06
C VAL A 216 10.54 -7.12 -32.15
N TRP A 217 10.14 -6.16 -32.97
CA TRP A 217 8.74 -5.86 -33.27
C TRP A 217 8.11 -7.03 -34.04
N SER A 218 6.95 -7.49 -33.56
CA SER A 218 6.16 -8.56 -34.17
C SER A 218 5.73 -8.17 -35.60
N PRO A 219 5.98 -9.00 -36.63
CA PRO A 219 5.67 -8.69 -38.03
C PRO A 219 4.15 -8.75 -38.35
N LEU A 220 3.30 -8.99 -37.35
CA LEU A 220 1.84 -9.06 -37.51
C LEU A 220 1.19 -7.69 -37.70
N LEU A 221 1.82 -6.60 -37.25
CA LEU A 221 1.27 -5.24 -37.40
C LEU A 221 1.52 -4.62 -38.79
N LEU A 222 2.57 -5.05 -39.50
CA LEU A 222 2.90 -4.55 -40.84
C LEU A 222 2.01 -5.13 -41.94
N ARG A 223 1.40 -6.31 -41.72
CA ARG A 223 0.45 -6.90 -42.69
C ARG A 223 -0.92 -6.23 -42.70
N LEU A 224 -1.31 -5.57 -41.61
CA LEU A 224 -2.57 -4.81 -41.53
C LEU A 224 -2.45 -3.45 -42.25
N TYR A 225 -1.27 -2.85 -42.28
CA TYR A 225 -1.05 -1.57 -42.97
C TYR A 225 -1.08 -1.69 -44.51
N HIS A 226 -0.72 -2.87 -45.05
CA HIS A 226 -0.69 -3.11 -46.49
C HIS A 226 -2.08 -3.33 -47.14
N TRP A 227 -3.14 -3.48 -46.33
CA TRP A 227 -4.52 -3.64 -46.80
C TRP A 227 -5.33 -2.33 -46.74
N LEU A 228 -4.75 -1.24 -46.21
CA LEU A 228 -5.46 0.01 -45.93
C LEU A 228 -5.02 1.22 -46.79
N LEU A 229 -4.17 1.00 -47.80
CA LEU A 229 -3.85 2.03 -48.79
C LEU A 229 -4.30 1.55 -50.18
N PRO A 230 -5.00 2.38 -50.95
CA PRO A 230 -5.53 2.03 -52.27
C PRO A 230 -4.44 1.80 -53.31
#